data_AF-A0A8J8PAD3-F1
#
_entry.id   AF-A0A8J8PAD3-F1
#
_cell.length_a   1.000
_cell.length_b   1.000
_cell.length_c   1.000
_cell.angle_alpha   90.00
_cell.angle_beta   90.00
_cell.angle_gamma   90.00
#
_symmetry.space_group_name_H-M   'P 1'
#
loop_
_entity.id
_entity.type
_entity.pdbx_description
1 polymer ?
#
loop_
_entity_poly.entity_id
_entity_poly.type
_entity_poly.pdbx_seq_one_letter_code
_entity_poly.pdbx_strand_id
1 'polypeptide(L)' 'MSEFSIQTEIEVLELLVDESPCHVMEITNAVDGHPITIDQTCAHLHSEGCIVPLGRGLYEITDVGEQRLEIQDDS' A
#
# COMPACT_ATOMS: atom_id res chain seq x y z
N MET A 1 6.42 2.47 18.19
CA MET A 1 5.84 1.46 17.29
C MET A 1 4.62 2.14 16.71
N SER A 2 4.69 2.57 15.45
CA SER A 2 3.49 3.07 14.77
C SER A 2 2.58 1.86 14.59
N GLU A 3 1.40 1.88 15.21
CA GLU A 3 0.37 0.89 14.94
C GLU A 3 -0.18 1.19 13.55
N PHE A 4 0.34 0.48 12.53
CA PHE A 4 -0.26 0.52 11.20
C PHE A 4 -1.63 -0.14 11.31
N SER A 5 -2.66 0.57 10.85
CA SER A 5 -3.97 -0.04 10.75
C SER A 5 -3.93 -1.02 9.57
N ILE A 6 -4.28 -2.28 9.83
CA ILE A 6 -4.47 -3.30 8.80
C ILE A 6 -5.42 -2.76 7.70
N GLN A 7 -6.40 -1.94 8.08
CA GLN A 7 -7.31 -1.30 7.14
C GLN A 7 -6.59 -0.39 6.13
N THR A 8 -5.64 0.43 6.59
CA THR A 8 -4.88 1.32 5.71
C THR A 8 -3.94 0.55 4.79
N GLU A 9 -3.40 -0.60 5.24
CA GLU A 9 -2.63 -1.48 4.38
C GLU A 9 -3.48 -2.05 3.24
N ILE A 10 -4.70 -2.51 3.54
CA ILE A 10 -5.64 -3.03 2.55
C ILE A 10 -5.99 -1.94 1.54
N GLU A 11 -6.39 -0.75 2.01
CA GLU A 11 -6.78 0.37 1.12
C GLU A 11 -5.64 0.80 0.18
N VAL A 12 -4.39 0.78 0.65
CA VAL A 12 -3.22 1.05 -0.19
C VAL A 12 -3.03 -0.04 -1.25
N LEU A 13 -3.18 -1.32 -0.88
CA LEU A 13 -3.03 -2.43 -1.80
C LEU A 13 -4.16 -2.47 -2.84
N GLU A 14 -5.41 -2.26 -2.43
CA GLU A 14 -6.57 -2.18 -3.34
C GLU A 14 -6.39 -1.06 -4.37
N LEU A 15 -5.97 0.12 -3.92
CA LEU A 15 -5.69 1.23 -4.83
C LEU A 15 -4.60 0.87 -5.84
N LEU A 16 -3.55 0.17 -5.42
CA LEU A 16 -2.49 -0.24 -6.34
C LEU A 16 -2.97 -1.35 -7.29
N VAL A 17 -3.85 -2.26 -6.89
CA VAL A 17 -4.46 -3.22 -7.84
C VAL A 17 -5.18 -2.48 -8.98
N ASP A 18 -5.92 -1.42 -8.64
CA ASP A 18 -6.75 -0.70 -9.61
C ASP A 18 -5.97 0.32 -10.46
N GLU A 19 -4.96 0.98 -9.86
CA GLU A 19 -4.34 2.17 -10.46
C GLU A 19 -2.80 2.09 -10.61
N SER A 20 -2.17 0.92 -10.38
CA SER A 20 -0.71 0.81 -10.42
C SER A 20 -0.08 1.23 -11.77
N PRO A 21 1.07 1.94 -11.74
CA PRO A 21 1.79 2.44 -10.56
C PRO A 21 1.26 3.78 -10.03
N CYS A 22 1.22 3.94 -8.69
CA CYS A 22 0.74 5.16 -8.03
C CYS A 22 1.85 5.91 -7.31
N HIS A 23 1.79 7.25 -7.34
CA HIS A 23 2.66 8.10 -6.53
C HIS A 23 2.14 8.18 -5.09
N VAL A 24 3.04 8.25 -4.11
CA VAL A 24 2.67 8.33 -2.67
C VAL A 24 1.68 9.45 -2.34
N MET A 25 1.72 10.55 -3.08
CA MET A 25 0.75 11.65 -2.95
C MET A 25 -0.65 11.27 -3.46
N GLU A 26 -0.75 10.49 -4.54
CA GLU A 26 -2.03 9.98 -5.06
C GLU A 26 -2.62 8.97 -4.07
N ILE A 27 -1.78 8.08 -3.55
CA ILE A 27 -2.15 7.13 -2.48
C ILE A 27 -2.67 7.89 -1.25
N THR A 28 -1.95 8.93 -0.82
CA THR A 28 -2.36 9.74 0.34
C THR A 28 -3.70 10.41 0.14
N ASN A 29 -3.97 10.93 -1.07
CA ASN A 29 -5.23 11.60 -1.39
C ASN A 29 -6.41 10.62 -1.49
N ALA A 30 -6.16 9.39 -1.98
CA ALA A 30 -7.21 8.39 -2.19
C ALA A 30 -7.60 7.67 -0.89
N VAL A 31 -6.63 7.35 -0.03
CA VAL A 31 -6.82 6.60 1.22
C VAL A 31 -7.29 7.51 2.38
N ASP A 32 -7.48 8.82 2.14
CA ASP A 32 -7.81 9.86 3.14
C ASP A 32 -6.95 9.76 4.43
N GLY A 33 -5.71 9.32 4.26
CA GLY A 33 -4.76 9.06 5.34
C GLY A 33 -3.84 10.26 5.59
N HIS A 34 -3.36 10.40 6.81
CA HIS A 34 -2.31 11.38 7.08
C HIS A 34 -1.03 11.02 6.30
N PRO A 35 -0.34 11.97 5.63
CA PRO A 35 0.81 11.67 4.76
C PRO A 35 1.92 10.86 5.42
N ILE A 36 2.20 11.13 6.70
CA ILE A 36 3.19 10.36 7.48
C ILE A 36 2.75 8.91 7.67
N THR A 37 1.46 8.66 7.91
CA THR A 37 0.93 7.31 8.07
C THR A 37 1.06 6.55 6.76
N ILE A 38 0.68 7.16 5.64
CA ILE A 38 0.75 6.55 4.31
C ILE A 38 2.19 6.22 3.91
N ASP A 39 3.12 7.14 4.14
CA ASP A 39 4.56 6.90 3.89
C ASP A 39 5.08 5.71 4.70
N GLN A 40 4.74 5.65 6.00
CA GLN A 40 5.14 4.53 6.85
C GLN A 40 4.47 3.21 6.46
N THR A 41 3.19 3.23 6.06
CA THR A 41 2.48 2.07 5.53
C THR A 41 3.13 1.57 4.24
N CYS A 42 3.47 2.45 3.30
CA CYS A 42 4.21 2.09 2.08
C CYS A 42 5.57 1.47 2.41
N ALA A 43 6.30 2.04 3.38
CA ALA A 43 7.57 1.49 3.83
C ALA A 43 7.41 0.08 4.45
N HIS A 44 6.34 -0.14 5.22
CA HIS A 44 6.04 -1.45 5.79
C HIS A 44 5.67 -2.47 4.70
N LEU A 45 4.72 -2.15 3.82
CA LEU A 45 4.33 -3.02 2.70
C LEU A 45 5.51 -3.36 1.78
N HIS A 46 6.41 -2.42 1.56
CA HIS A 46 7.66 -2.69 0.83
C HIS A 46 8.58 -3.66 1.59
N SER A 47 8.70 -3.52 2.91
CA SER A 47 9.48 -4.47 3.72
C SER A 47 8.91 -5.89 3.73
N GLU A 48 7.59 -6.01 3.61
CA GLU A 48 6.88 -7.29 3.46
C GLU A 48 6.89 -7.80 2.01
N GLY A 49 7.49 -7.06 1.08
CA GLY A 49 7.58 -7.41 -0.34
C GLY A 49 6.26 -7.29 -1.11
N CYS A 50 5.24 -6.66 -0.54
CA CYS A 50 3.92 -6.51 -1.16
C CYS A 50 3.92 -5.46 -2.28
N ILE A 51 4.76 -4.42 -2.15
CA ILE A 51 4.92 -3.36 -3.14
C ILE A 51 6.40 -3.11 -3.42
N VAL A 52 6.72 -2.56 -4.59
CA VAL A 52 8.09 -2.20 -4.98
C VAL A 52 8.19 -0.73 -5.43
N PRO A 53 9.26 0.00 -5.07
CA PRO A 53 9.45 1.36 -5.52
C PRO A 53 9.99 1.39 -6.95
N LEU A 54 9.38 2.22 -7.81
CA LEU A 54 9.90 2.54 -9.15
C LEU A 54 10.77 3.81 -9.15
N GLY A 55 10.90 4.44 -7.98
CA GLY A 55 11.65 5.68 -7.76
C GLY A 55 10.76 6.92 -7.72
N ARG A 56 11.28 8.01 -7.13
CA ARG A 56 10.56 9.29 -6.99
C ARG A 56 9.19 9.17 -6.33
N GLY A 57 9.02 8.24 -5.39
CA GLY A 57 7.76 8.05 -4.66
C GLY A 57 6.68 7.28 -5.42
N LEU A 58 7.01 6.66 -6.56
CA LEU A 58 6.11 5.72 -7.27
C LEU A 58 6.25 4.32 -6.70
N TYR A 59 5.10 3.66 -6.52
CA TYR A 59 5.00 2.28 -6.08
C TYR A 59 4.18 1.45 -7.06
N GLU A 60 4.61 0.20 -7.24
CA GLU A 60 3.89 -0.83 -7.99
C GLU A 60 3.58 -1.99 -7.05
N ILE A 61 2.41 -2.64 -7.24
CA ILE A 61 2.05 -3.84 -6.48
C ILE A 61 2.78 -5.06 -7.04
N THR A 62 3.04 -6.03 -6.19
CA THR A 62 3.62 -7.32 -6.58
C THR A 62 2.58 -8.44 -6.47
N ASP A 63 2.87 -9.60 -7.06
CA ASP A 63 2.09 -10.82 -6.87
C ASP A 63 1.86 -11.17 -5.38
N VAL A 64 2.81 -10.82 -4.50
CA VAL A 64 2.69 -11.04 -3.04
C VAL A 64 1.66 -10.09 -2.44
N GLY A 65 1.63 -8.84 -2.90
CA GLY A 65 0.65 -7.84 -2.48
C GLY A 65 -0.77 -8.22 -2.92
N GLU A 66 -0.92 -8.70 -4.16
CA GLU A 66 -2.21 -9.20 -4.67
C GLU A 66 -2.72 -10.39 -3.86
N GLN A 67 -1.88 -11.40 -3.62
CA GLN A 67 -2.24 -12.57 -2.80
C GLN A 67 -2.63 -12.21 -1.36
N ARG A 68 -2.03 -11.14 -0.80
CA ARG A 68 -2.37 -10.69 0.56
C ARG A 68 -3.81 -10.19 0.65
N LEU A 69 -4.37 -9.62 -0.42
CA LEU A 69 -5.77 -9.21 -0.47
C LEU A 69 -6.70 -10.43 -0.54
N GLU A 70 -6.37 -11.42 -1.36
CA GLU A 70 -7.16 -12.65 -1.50
C GLU A 70 -7.30 -13.43 -0.18
N ILE A 71 -6.24 -13.48 0.63
CA ILE A 71 -6.25 -14.18 1.93
C ILE A 71 -7.16 -13.48 2.95
N GLN A 72 -7.34 -12.16 2.84
CA GLN A 72 -8.18 -11.40 3.76
C GLN A 72 -9.67 -11.47 3.42
N ASP A 73 -10.03 -11.67 2.16
CA ASP A 73 -11.43 -11.90 1.74
C ASP A 73 -11.99 -13.26 2.20
N ASP A 74 -11.11 -14.23 2.44
CA ASP A 74 -11.47 -15.61 2.87
C ASP A 74 -11.55 -15.80 4.41
N SER A 75 -11.41 -14.73 5.21
CA SER A 75 -11.32 -14.79 6.69
C SER A 75 -12.56 -14.32 7.45
#